data_AF-A0A6A8AKZ8-F1
#
_entry.id   AF-A0A6A8AKZ8-F1
#
_cell.length_a   1.000
_cell.length_b   1.000
_cell.length_c   1.000
_cell.angle_alpha   90.00
_cell.angle_beta   90.00
_cell.angle_gamma   90.00
#
_symmetry.space_group_name_H-M   'P 1'
#
loop_
_entity.id
_entity.type
_entity.pdbx_description
1 polymer ?
#
loop_
_entity_poly.entity_id
_entity_poly.type
_entity_poly.pdbx_seq_one_letter_code
_entity_poly.pdbx_strand_id
1 'polypeptide(L)'
;MPKQIKVTPLAEESFGVRSMCTYVETSDTKILLDAGASLAPKRLGYPPHPKEYQALAECRKKINKTAKKADVITISHYHFDHHTPSYTDWFTNWSTAETAKKIYNTKTVLAKSYRSMVNASQRRRGWLFKKTGGSYAKRLETADGRTFEFGETKLRFSEPVFHGPENSELGWIVMVTIEFADEKVVFASDIQGPMYTPTLDRILAENPQLVLVGGPPTYLAGFRVKDENIETGMQNLRNLVENVPLTILEHHLFRDKNWKILSQPIFDAANEAGHKVLTAAEYSGKENNFLEFHRRQLFETEPPSSDFEKWMKLPLQKRKMSKPPI
;
A
#
# COMPACT_ATOMS: atom_id res chain seq x y z
N MET A 1 17.00 -0.89 -13.74
CA MET A 1 15.88 -0.01 -13.36
C MET A 1 15.17 0.43 -14.62
N PRO A 2 13.84 0.48 -14.62
CA PRO A 2 13.07 1.11 -15.70
C PRO A 2 13.57 2.55 -15.95
N LYS A 3 13.76 2.91 -17.22
CA LYS A 3 14.18 4.21 -17.73
C LYS A 3 13.00 4.99 -18.31
N GLN A 4 12.06 4.29 -18.93
CA GLN A 4 10.88 4.84 -19.60
C GLN A 4 9.66 4.89 -18.68
N ILE A 5 9.59 4.01 -17.69
CA ILE A 5 8.56 4.04 -16.65
C ILE A 5 9.13 4.67 -15.37
N LYS A 6 8.73 5.91 -15.08
CA LYS A 6 9.14 6.60 -13.86
C LYS A 6 8.26 6.18 -12.69
N VAL A 7 8.86 5.61 -11.66
CA VAL A 7 8.18 5.21 -10.41
C VAL A 7 8.55 6.17 -9.29
N THR A 8 7.56 6.60 -8.49
CA THR A 8 7.76 7.51 -7.36
C THR A 8 6.83 7.13 -6.20
N PRO A 9 7.34 6.39 -5.21
CA PRO A 9 6.59 6.12 -3.99
C PRO A 9 6.21 7.41 -3.24
N LEU A 10 4.97 7.50 -2.77
CA LEU A 10 4.44 8.71 -2.11
C LEU A 10 4.17 8.51 -0.62
N ALA A 11 3.68 7.33 -0.26
CA ALA A 11 3.32 6.93 1.10
C ALA A 11 3.47 5.41 1.23
N GLU A 12 4.20 4.96 2.24
CA GLU A 12 4.61 3.56 2.47
C GLU A 12 5.02 3.41 3.95
N GLU A 13 5.18 2.18 4.42
CA GLU A 13 5.59 1.90 5.81
C GLU A 13 6.95 2.53 6.13
N SER A 14 7.89 2.50 5.17
CA SER A 14 9.19 3.19 5.29
C SER A 14 9.10 4.73 5.36
N PHE A 15 7.96 5.34 5.00
CA PHE A 15 7.70 6.76 5.22
C PHE A 15 6.99 7.04 6.56
N GLY A 16 6.68 6.01 7.34
CA GLY A 16 6.10 6.12 8.68
C GLY A 16 4.58 6.04 8.73
N VAL A 17 3.94 5.53 7.68
CA VAL A 17 2.48 5.33 7.62
C VAL A 17 2.11 4.03 6.94
N ARG A 18 0.93 3.47 7.23
CA ARG A 18 0.41 2.35 6.46
C ARG A 18 -0.10 2.85 5.12
N SER A 19 0.50 2.39 4.03
CA SER A 19 0.09 2.73 2.66
C SER A 19 0.78 1.78 1.69
N MET A 20 0.38 1.83 0.42
CA MET A 20 1.19 1.40 -0.73
C MET A 20 1.04 2.38 -1.91
N CYS A 21 0.97 3.68 -1.61
CA CYS A 21 0.62 4.68 -2.61
C CYS A 21 1.85 5.08 -3.45
N THR A 22 1.79 4.77 -4.74
CA THR A 22 2.88 5.02 -5.67
C THR A 22 2.38 5.74 -6.92
N TYR A 23 3.14 6.72 -7.38
CA TYR A 23 2.91 7.40 -8.65
C TYR A 23 3.78 6.80 -9.74
N VAL A 24 3.18 6.52 -10.89
CA VAL A 24 3.86 5.99 -12.07
C VAL A 24 3.56 6.89 -13.26
N GLU A 25 4.59 7.24 -14.03
CA GLU A 25 4.48 8.13 -15.18
C GLU A 25 5.23 7.56 -16.38
N THR A 26 4.55 7.51 -17.51
CA THR A 26 5.10 7.26 -18.84
C THR A 26 4.93 8.52 -19.69
N SER A 27 5.34 8.51 -20.97
CA SER A 27 5.03 9.62 -21.89
C SER A 27 3.53 9.82 -22.12
N ASP A 28 2.74 8.75 -21.99
CA ASP A 28 1.34 8.74 -22.42
C ASP A 28 0.35 8.97 -21.28
N THR A 29 0.70 8.55 -20.06
CA THR A 29 -0.24 8.56 -18.94
C THR A 29 0.43 8.70 -17.58
N LYS A 30 -0.31 9.33 -16.66
CA LYS A 30 0.07 9.52 -15.26
C LYS A 30 -0.86 8.72 -14.37
N ILE A 31 -0.31 7.75 -13.65
CA ILE A 31 -1.07 6.76 -12.88
C ILE A 31 -0.77 6.95 -11.39
N LEU A 32 -1.81 7.05 -10.57
CA LEU A 32 -1.69 7.04 -9.12
C LEU A 32 -2.23 5.71 -8.58
N LEU A 33 -1.32 4.86 -8.14
CA LEU A 33 -1.62 3.56 -7.56
C LEU A 33 -2.04 3.72 -6.10
N ASP A 34 -3.17 3.11 -5.74
CA ASP A 34 -3.66 2.95 -4.37
C ASP A 34 -3.54 4.22 -3.52
N ALA A 35 -4.33 5.25 -3.85
CA ALA A 35 -4.32 6.55 -3.19
C ALA A 35 -4.87 6.52 -1.75
N GLY A 36 -4.38 5.63 -0.88
CA GLY A 36 -4.72 5.51 0.53
C GLY A 36 -3.53 5.77 1.45
N ALA A 37 -3.82 6.07 2.71
CA ALA A 37 -2.82 6.18 3.78
C ALA A 37 -3.55 6.13 5.13
N SER A 38 -3.04 5.37 6.09
CA SER A 38 -3.67 5.27 7.41
C SER A 38 -2.66 4.99 8.53
N LEU A 39 -3.13 5.07 9.77
CA LEU A 39 -2.38 4.68 10.98
C LEU A 39 -3.08 3.55 11.71
N ALA A 40 -2.32 2.68 12.39
CA ALA A 40 -2.90 1.70 13.28
C ALA A 40 -3.59 2.38 14.46
N PRO A 41 -4.91 2.16 14.69
CA PRO A 41 -5.59 2.77 15.83
C PRO A 41 -4.97 2.36 17.18
N LYS A 42 -4.31 1.20 17.23
CA LYS A 42 -3.57 0.70 18.39
C LYS A 42 -2.46 -0.27 17.96
N ARG A 43 -1.27 -0.14 18.56
CA ARG A 43 -0.11 -1.03 18.36
C ARG A 43 0.66 -1.13 19.68
N LEU A 44 0.96 -2.34 20.14
CA LEU A 44 1.67 -2.60 21.40
C LEU A 44 1.05 -1.90 22.64
N GLY A 45 -0.28 -1.70 22.64
CA GLY A 45 -0.96 -0.95 23.70
C GLY A 45 -1.14 0.55 23.43
N TYR A 46 -0.37 1.12 22.49
CA TYR A 46 -0.29 2.56 22.25
C TYR A 46 -1.14 3.02 21.05
N PRO A 47 -1.81 4.19 21.14
CA PRO A 47 -2.45 4.87 20.01
C PRO A 47 -1.39 5.47 19.07
N PRO A 48 -1.75 5.96 17.86
CA PRO A 48 -0.77 6.62 16.99
C PRO A 48 -0.06 7.78 17.70
N HIS A 49 1.25 7.87 17.52
CA HIS A 49 2.10 8.93 18.07
C HIS A 49 1.97 10.24 17.26
N PRO A 50 2.17 11.45 17.83
CA PRO A 50 2.20 12.71 17.06
C PRO A 50 3.10 12.68 15.81
N LYS A 51 4.28 12.03 15.88
CA LYS A 51 5.17 11.84 14.73
C LYS A 51 4.51 11.08 13.57
N GLU A 52 3.69 10.07 13.87
CA GLU A 52 2.94 9.31 12.86
C GLU A 52 1.90 10.20 12.19
N TYR A 53 1.25 11.09 12.95
CA TYR A 53 0.32 12.07 12.39
C TYR A 53 1.01 13.11 11.51
N GLN A 54 2.21 13.57 11.88
CA GLN A 54 3.03 14.45 11.04
C GLN A 54 3.43 13.75 9.72
N ALA A 55 3.88 12.50 9.79
CA ALA A 55 4.18 11.69 8.61
C ALA A 55 2.93 11.48 7.72
N LEU A 56 1.77 11.20 8.33
CA LEU A 56 0.49 11.07 7.61
C LEU A 56 0.07 12.38 6.94
N ALA A 57 0.24 13.52 7.61
CA ALA A 57 -0.05 14.83 7.03
C ALA A 57 0.78 15.08 5.77
N GLU A 58 2.09 14.82 5.83
CA GLU A 58 3.00 15.00 4.69
C GLU A 58 2.70 14.01 3.55
N CYS A 59 2.43 12.74 3.88
CA CYS A 59 2.02 11.74 2.90
C CYS A 59 0.70 12.15 2.21
N ARG A 60 -0.32 12.55 2.96
CA ARG A 60 -1.60 13.04 2.42
C ARG A 60 -1.42 14.28 1.54
N LYS A 61 -0.52 15.20 1.90
CA LYS A 61 -0.16 16.36 1.08
C LYS A 61 0.45 15.95 -0.25
N LYS A 62 1.39 15.00 -0.27
CA LYS A 62 1.98 14.45 -1.49
C LYS A 62 0.92 13.77 -2.36
N ILE A 63 0.12 12.85 -1.80
CA ILE A 63 -0.97 12.16 -2.51
C ILE A 63 -1.92 13.17 -3.15
N ASN A 64 -2.41 14.17 -2.40
CA ASN A 64 -3.31 15.19 -2.93
C ASN A 64 -2.67 16.05 -4.03
N LYS A 65 -1.37 16.38 -3.91
CA LYS A 65 -0.65 17.14 -4.94
C LYS A 65 -0.50 16.31 -6.23
N THR A 66 -0.20 15.02 -6.10
CA THR A 66 0.00 14.12 -7.24
C THR A 66 -1.31 13.72 -7.90
N ALA A 67 -2.37 13.50 -7.14
CA ALA A 67 -3.70 13.19 -7.69
C ALA A 67 -4.24 14.27 -8.63
N LYS A 68 -3.86 15.54 -8.43
CA LYS A 68 -4.19 16.63 -9.37
C LYS A 68 -3.62 16.37 -10.77
N LYS A 69 -2.43 15.79 -10.86
CA LYS A 69 -1.70 15.52 -12.10
C LYS A 69 -2.04 14.18 -12.73
N ALA A 70 -2.48 13.20 -11.94
CA ALA A 70 -2.79 11.86 -12.42
C ALA A 70 -4.01 11.87 -13.35
N ASP A 71 -3.97 11.04 -14.39
CA ASP A 71 -5.06 10.78 -15.32
C ASP A 71 -5.86 9.55 -14.88
N VAL A 72 -5.14 8.56 -14.34
CA VAL A 72 -5.67 7.26 -13.90
C VAL A 72 -5.38 7.08 -12.41
N ILE A 73 -6.36 6.54 -11.67
CA ILE A 73 -6.20 6.11 -10.28
C ILE A 73 -6.59 4.65 -10.17
N THR A 74 -5.77 3.85 -9.50
CA THR A 74 -6.10 2.43 -9.25
C THR A 74 -6.53 2.21 -7.80
N ILE A 75 -7.34 1.17 -7.60
CA ILE A 75 -7.66 0.63 -6.27
C ILE A 75 -7.53 -0.89 -6.36
N SER A 76 -6.41 -1.43 -5.86
CA SER A 76 -6.13 -2.86 -5.81
C SER A 76 -7.12 -3.62 -4.93
N HIS A 77 -7.57 -3.00 -3.83
CA HIS A 77 -8.52 -3.55 -2.87
C HIS A 77 -8.98 -2.47 -1.88
N TYR A 78 -9.92 -2.80 -0.97
CA TYR A 78 -10.65 -1.79 -0.20
C TYR A 78 -10.18 -1.62 1.26
N HIS A 79 -8.91 -1.88 1.59
CA HIS A 79 -8.32 -1.40 2.85
C HIS A 79 -8.04 0.11 2.80
N PHE A 80 -8.13 0.79 3.95
CA PHE A 80 -8.14 2.26 4.00
C PHE A 80 -6.76 2.91 3.78
N ASP A 81 -5.71 2.12 3.87
CA ASP A 81 -4.36 2.40 3.43
C ASP A 81 -4.16 2.26 1.91
N HIS A 82 -5.15 1.75 1.16
CA HIS A 82 -5.08 1.57 -0.30
C HIS A 82 -6.09 2.42 -1.09
N HIS A 83 -7.09 3.01 -0.44
CA HIS A 83 -7.95 4.03 -1.05
C HIS A 83 -8.29 5.14 -0.05
N THR A 84 -8.68 6.31 -0.54
CA THR A 84 -9.13 7.42 0.32
C THR A 84 -10.63 7.35 0.56
N PRO A 85 -11.07 7.10 1.81
CA PRO A 85 -12.50 7.12 2.14
C PRO A 85 -13.08 8.53 2.02
N SER A 86 -14.37 8.62 1.70
CA SER A 86 -15.07 9.90 1.54
C SER A 86 -15.79 10.39 2.79
N TYR A 87 -15.37 9.92 3.97
CA TYR A 87 -15.91 10.37 5.26
C TYR A 87 -14.80 10.96 6.13
N THR A 88 -15.21 11.84 7.04
CA THR A 88 -14.30 12.52 7.97
C THR A 88 -13.75 11.52 8.99
N ASP A 89 -12.43 11.37 9.00
CA ASP A 89 -11.72 10.56 9.99
C ASP A 89 -10.31 11.12 10.19
N TRP A 90 -10.16 12.00 11.16
CA TRP A 90 -8.88 12.54 11.58
C TRP A 90 -8.12 11.64 12.57
N PHE A 91 -8.70 10.52 12.99
CA PHE A 91 -8.05 9.63 13.95
C PHE A 91 -7.08 8.67 13.27
N THR A 92 -7.46 8.03 12.15
CA THR A 92 -6.57 7.07 11.47
C THR A 92 -6.35 7.33 10.00
N ASN A 93 -7.36 7.80 9.27
CA ASN A 93 -7.29 7.85 7.80
C ASN A 93 -6.86 9.22 7.26
N TRP A 94 -7.09 10.29 8.02
CA TRP A 94 -6.93 11.69 7.58
C TRP A 94 -7.63 11.98 6.26
N SER A 95 -8.89 11.57 6.21
CA SER A 95 -9.75 11.71 5.05
C SER A 95 -11.01 12.52 5.38
N THR A 96 -11.63 13.05 4.33
CA THR A 96 -12.91 13.75 4.31
C THR A 96 -13.57 13.50 2.94
N ALA A 97 -14.84 13.87 2.80
CA ALA A 97 -15.51 13.88 1.50
C ALA A 97 -14.74 14.75 0.47
N GLU A 98 -14.22 15.89 0.91
CA GLU A 98 -13.52 16.83 0.05
C GLU A 98 -12.13 16.33 -0.39
N THR A 99 -11.39 15.66 0.50
CA THR A 99 -10.12 15.03 0.09
C THR A 99 -10.34 13.90 -0.89
N ALA A 100 -11.36 13.06 -0.67
CA ALA A 100 -11.70 12.02 -1.64
C ALA A 100 -12.12 12.61 -2.99
N LYS A 101 -12.96 13.66 -2.98
CA LYS A 101 -13.34 14.38 -4.20
C LYS A 101 -12.10 14.92 -4.92
N LYS A 102 -11.18 15.60 -4.23
CA LYS A 102 -9.93 16.10 -4.83
C LYS A 102 -9.09 15.02 -5.51
N ILE A 103 -9.13 13.80 -4.98
CA ILE A 103 -8.40 12.66 -5.54
C ILE A 103 -9.12 12.11 -6.77
N TYR A 104 -10.40 11.75 -6.65
CA TYR A 104 -11.10 10.98 -7.67
C TYR A 104 -11.83 11.81 -8.73
N ASN A 105 -12.03 13.11 -8.49
CA ASN A 105 -12.81 13.96 -9.38
C ASN A 105 -12.25 14.01 -10.81
N THR A 106 -13.11 13.77 -11.79
CA THR A 106 -12.80 13.76 -13.24
C THR A 106 -11.75 12.75 -13.69
N LYS A 107 -11.35 11.80 -12.83
CA LYS A 107 -10.33 10.79 -13.15
C LYS A 107 -10.96 9.54 -13.77
N THR A 108 -10.13 8.77 -14.48
CA THR A 108 -10.42 7.36 -14.74
C THR A 108 -10.00 6.56 -13.52
N VAL A 109 -10.94 5.88 -12.87
CA VAL A 109 -10.69 5.03 -11.71
C VAL A 109 -10.85 3.56 -12.11
N LEU A 110 -9.75 2.81 -12.00
CA LEU A 110 -9.69 1.37 -12.27
C LEU A 110 -9.63 0.63 -10.94
N ALA A 111 -10.73 0.03 -10.51
CA ALA A 111 -10.86 -0.51 -9.16
C ALA A 111 -11.19 -2.00 -9.17
N LYS A 112 -10.71 -2.71 -8.15
CA LYS A 112 -11.15 -4.07 -7.87
C LYS A 112 -12.69 -4.16 -7.80
N SER A 113 -13.27 -5.24 -8.30
CA SER A 113 -14.67 -5.57 -8.07
C SER A 113 -14.97 -5.65 -6.58
N TYR A 114 -15.95 -4.86 -6.14
CA TYR A 114 -16.55 -4.98 -4.81
C TYR A 114 -17.70 -6.01 -4.80
N ARG A 115 -17.96 -6.69 -5.93
CA ARG A 115 -19.06 -7.65 -6.09
C ARG A 115 -18.58 -9.10 -6.17
N SER A 116 -17.43 -9.35 -6.79
CA SER A 116 -16.85 -10.68 -7.00
C SER A 116 -15.55 -10.85 -6.19
N MET A 117 -15.27 -12.10 -5.77
CA MET A 117 -14.07 -12.51 -5.03
C MET A 117 -13.64 -11.45 -4.01
N VAL A 118 -14.51 -11.22 -3.02
CA VAL A 118 -14.37 -10.12 -2.06
C VAL A 118 -15.06 -10.49 -0.75
N ASN A 119 -14.41 -10.21 0.38
CA ASN A 119 -14.99 -10.44 1.70
C ASN A 119 -16.05 -9.37 2.05
N ALA A 120 -16.80 -9.58 3.15
CA ALA A 120 -17.89 -8.68 3.54
C ALA A 120 -17.43 -7.23 3.83
N SER A 121 -16.27 -7.07 4.48
CA SER A 121 -15.71 -5.75 4.82
C SER A 121 -15.35 -4.96 3.56
N GLN A 122 -14.60 -5.57 2.65
CA GLN A 122 -14.20 -4.99 1.38
C GLN A 122 -15.41 -4.72 0.48
N ARG A 123 -16.41 -5.62 0.43
CA ARG A 123 -17.68 -5.42 -0.29
C ARG A 123 -18.40 -4.17 0.16
N ARG A 124 -18.55 -3.99 1.48
CA ARG A 124 -19.19 -2.80 2.06
C ARG A 124 -18.41 -1.54 1.74
N ARG A 125 -17.09 -1.57 1.89
CA ARG A 125 -16.21 -0.42 1.62
C ARG A 125 -16.21 -0.03 0.15
N GLY A 126 -16.16 -0.99 -0.77
CA GLY A 126 -16.22 -0.74 -2.20
C GLY A 126 -17.59 -0.27 -2.69
N TRP A 127 -18.68 -0.79 -2.12
CA TRP A 127 -20.02 -0.23 -2.36
C TRP A 127 -20.11 1.24 -1.90
N LEU A 128 -19.62 1.54 -0.70
CA LEU A 128 -19.60 2.91 -0.16
C LEU A 128 -18.73 3.82 -1.03
N PHE A 129 -17.55 3.36 -1.44
CA PHE A 129 -16.66 4.08 -2.34
C PHE A 129 -17.37 4.44 -3.65
N LYS A 130 -18.00 3.46 -4.32
CA LYS A 130 -18.78 3.70 -5.55
C LYS A 130 -19.85 4.77 -5.37
N LYS A 131 -20.56 4.76 -4.24
CA LYS A 131 -21.62 5.72 -3.93
C LYS A 131 -21.12 7.10 -3.50
N THR A 132 -19.83 7.24 -3.18
CA THR A 132 -19.26 8.47 -2.63
C THR A 132 -18.08 8.93 -3.50
N GLY A 133 -16.83 8.67 -3.11
CA GLY A 133 -15.63 9.11 -3.82
C GLY A 133 -15.61 8.71 -5.29
N GLY A 134 -16.03 7.47 -5.59
CA GLY A 134 -16.15 6.96 -6.96
C GLY A 134 -17.23 7.64 -7.79
N SER A 135 -18.22 8.32 -7.18
CA SER A 135 -19.25 9.06 -7.91
C SER A 135 -18.73 10.33 -8.58
N TYR A 136 -17.56 10.83 -8.15
CA TYR A 136 -16.90 11.99 -8.77
C TYR A 136 -15.99 11.61 -9.94
N ALA A 137 -15.71 10.31 -10.14
CA ALA A 137 -14.88 9.84 -11.23
C ALA A 137 -15.53 10.15 -12.58
N LYS A 138 -14.71 10.53 -13.58
CA LYS A 138 -15.18 10.63 -14.97
C LYS A 138 -15.61 9.24 -15.48
N ARG A 139 -14.85 8.22 -15.10
CA ARG A 139 -15.09 6.82 -15.44
C ARG A 139 -14.67 5.96 -14.26
N LEU A 140 -15.54 5.03 -13.84
CA LEU A 140 -15.25 4.04 -12.80
C LEU A 140 -15.43 2.65 -13.38
N GLU A 141 -14.33 1.93 -13.55
CA GLU A 141 -14.29 0.61 -14.18
C GLU A 141 -13.86 -0.46 -13.19
N THR A 142 -14.48 -1.64 -13.28
CA THR A 142 -13.98 -2.85 -12.64
C THR A 142 -12.72 -3.29 -13.37
N ALA A 143 -11.62 -3.53 -12.65
CA ALA A 143 -10.32 -3.83 -13.23
C ALA A 143 -9.99 -5.33 -13.31
N ASP A 144 -10.61 -6.17 -12.47
CA ASP A 144 -10.36 -7.62 -12.36
C ASP A 144 -10.20 -8.30 -13.75
N GLY A 145 -9.01 -8.84 -14.03
CA GLY A 145 -8.69 -9.58 -15.26
C GLY A 145 -8.62 -8.76 -16.55
N ARG A 146 -8.69 -7.42 -16.49
CA ARG A 146 -8.82 -6.57 -17.68
C ARG A 146 -7.54 -5.83 -18.03
N THR A 147 -7.43 -5.48 -19.31
CA THR A 147 -6.37 -4.62 -19.85
C THR A 147 -6.95 -3.26 -20.23
N PHE A 148 -6.22 -2.19 -19.94
CA PHE A 148 -6.55 -0.82 -20.34
C PHE A 148 -5.35 -0.20 -21.03
N GLU A 149 -5.58 0.49 -22.15
CA GLU A 149 -4.53 1.10 -22.96
C GLU A 149 -4.67 2.64 -22.96
N PHE A 150 -3.55 3.32 -22.79
CA PHE A 150 -3.43 4.78 -22.83
C PHE A 150 -2.20 5.12 -23.69
N GLY A 151 -2.43 5.41 -24.97
CA GLY A 151 -1.32 5.45 -25.93
C GLY A 151 -0.68 4.07 -26.06
N GLU A 152 0.64 4.00 -25.94
CA GLU A 152 1.40 2.74 -25.92
C GLU A 152 1.51 2.14 -24.51
N THR A 153 1.07 2.87 -23.48
CA THR A 153 1.08 2.38 -22.10
C THR A 153 -0.09 1.43 -21.84
N LYS A 154 0.21 0.20 -21.42
CA LYS A 154 -0.79 -0.82 -21.08
C LYS A 154 -0.81 -1.09 -19.57
N LEU A 155 -2.01 -1.11 -19.00
CA LEU A 155 -2.26 -1.55 -17.62
C LEU A 155 -3.01 -2.88 -17.68
N ARG A 156 -2.32 -3.97 -17.37
CA ARG A 156 -2.87 -5.34 -17.33
C ARG A 156 -3.13 -5.72 -15.89
N PHE A 157 -4.39 -5.89 -15.54
CA PHE A 157 -4.78 -6.30 -14.19
C PHE A 157 -4.90 -7.82 -14.11
N SER A 158 -4.44 -8.38 -13.00
CA SER A 158 -4.61 -9.80 -12.72
C SER A 158 -6.09 -10.13 -12.50
N GLU A 159 -6.44 -11.41 -12.68
CA GLU A 159 -7.58 -11.97 -11.95
C GLU A 159 -7.39 -11.76 -10.43
N PRO A 160 -8.46 -11.74 -9.63
CA PRO A 160 -8.33 -11.58 -8.19
C PRO A 160 -7.41 -12.65 -7.57
N VAL A 161 -6.38 -12.21 -6.86
CA VAL A 161 -5.44 -13.07 -6.14
C VAL A 161 -5.65 -12.94 -4.63
N PHE A 162 -5.21 -13.92 -3.86
CA PHE A 162 -5.31 -13.85 -2.40
C PHE A 162 -4.48 -12.69 -1.84
N HIS A 163 -5.09 -11.97 -0.90
CA HIS A 163 -4.42 -10.91 -0.12
C HIS A 163 -3.30 -11.50 0.74
N GLY A 164 -3.54 -12.64 1.38
CA GLY A 164 -2.55 -13.33 2.18
C GLY A 164 -2.66 -14.84 1.93
N PRO A 165 -2.74 -15.67 2.98
CA PRO A 165 -2.92 -17.09 2.80
C PRO A 165 -4.18 -17.41 2.00
N GLU A 166 -4.12 -18.51 1.24
CA GLU A 166 -5.26 -19.04 0.50
C GLU A 166 -6.48 -19.20 1.41
N ASN A 167 -7.64 -18.72 0.91
CA ASN A 167 -8.93 -18.79 1.60
C ASN A 167 -8.98 -18.13 2.99
N SER A 168 -8.07 -17.18 3.27
CA SER A 168 -8.12 -16.40 4.51
C SER A 168 -9.20 -15.31 4.50
N GLU A 169 -9.56 -14.82 5.69
CA GLU A 169 -10.55 -13.73 5.86
C GLU A 169 -10.10 -12.40 5.23
N LEU A 170 -8.82 -12.24 4.91
CA LEU A 170 -8.26 -11.04 4.27
C LEU A 170 -8.89 -10.79 2.87
N GLY A 171 -9.33 -11.87 2.22
CA GLY A 171 -9.99 -11.81 0.92
C GLY A 171 -8.99 -11.72 -0.23
N TRP A 172 -9.30 -10.86 -1.20
CA TRP A 172 -8.59 -10.81 -2.47
C TRP A 172 -8.21 -9.38 -2.84
N ILE A 173 -7.17 -9.26 -3.66
CA ILE A 173 -6.69 -8.02 -4.28
C ILE A 173 -6.54 -8.23 -5.80
N VAL A 174 -6.35 -7.16 -6.57
CA VAL A 174 -5.86 -7.25 -7.96
C VAL A 174 -4.52 -6.56 -8.08
N MET A 175 -3.59 -7.22 -8.78
CA MET A 175 -2.28 -6.66 -9.13
C MET A 175 -2.41 -5.92 -10.46
N VAL A 176 -1.48 -5.00 -10.73
CA VAL A 176 -1.38 -4.36 -12.05
C VAL A 176 0.04 -4.45 -12.59
N THR A 177 0.16 -4.92 -13.82
CA THR A 177 1.37 -4.83 -14.64
C THR A 177 1.23 -3.60 -15.54
N ILE A 178 2.17 -2.68 -15.41
CA ILE A 178 2.29 -1.48 -16.23
C ILE A 178 3.39 -1.75 -17.24
N GLU A 179 3.04 -1.76 -18.52
CA GLU A 179 3.92 -2.05 -19.64
C GLU A 179 4.01 -0.80 -20.52
N PHE A 180 5.24 -0.41 -20.87
CA PHE A 180 5.51 0.69 -21.80
C PHE A 180 6.89 0.47 -22.44
N ALA A 181 6.96 0.56 -23.77
CA ALA A 181 8.12 0.11 -24.55
C ALA A 181 8.48 -1.36 -24.20
N ASP A 182 9.74 -1.63 -23.87
CA ASP A 182 10.25 -2.94 -23.45
C ASP A 182 10.26 -3.11 -21.91
N GLU A 183 9.68 -2.17 -21.17
CA GLU A 183 9.70 -2.15 -19.71
C GLU A 183 8.38 -2.58 -19.09
N LYS A 184 8.48 -3.32 -17.99
CA LYS A 184 7.36 -3.77 -17.17
C LYS A 184 7.61 -3.52 -15.69
N VAL A 185 6.62 -2.89 -15.07
CA VAL A 185 6.55 -2.70 -13.62
C VAL A 185 5.31 -3.40 -13.08
N VAL A 186 5.49 -4.27 -12.09
CA VAL A 186 4.36 -4.92 -11.41
C VAL A 186 4.14 -4.26 -10.05
N PHE A 187 2.94 -3.74 -9.84
CA PHE A 187 2.47 -3.36 -8.52
C PHE A 187 1.62 -4.51 -7.97
N ALA A 188 2.23 -5.28 -7.08
CA ALA A 188 1.64 -6.48 -6.49
C ALA A 188 0.84 -6.18 -5.21
N SER A 189 0.92 -4.96 -4.69
CA SER A 189 0.19 -4.51 -3.49
C SER A 189 0.43 -5.42 -2.28
N ASP A 190 -0.57 -5.54 -1.40
CA ASP A 190 -0.49 -6.23 -0.11
C ASP A 190 -0.75 -7.74 -0.23
N ILE A 191 0.04 -8.46 -1.04
CA ILE A 191 -0.04 -9.93 -1.22
C ILE A 191 0.75 -10.74 -0.17
N GLN A 192 1.48 -10.06 0.71
CA GLN A 192 2.23 -10.65 1.83
C GLN A 192 3.35 -11.61 1.43
N GLY A 193 4.15 -11.30 0.39
CA GLY A 193 5.38 -12.03 0.08
C GLY A 193 5.37 -13.03 -1.08
N PRO A 194 4.40 -13.03 -2.00
CA PRO A 194 3.07 -13.58 -1.73
C PRO A 194 3.06 -14.83 -0.84
N MET A 195 2.07 -14.96 0.05
CA MET A 195 1.85 -16.21 0.81
C MET A 195 1.22 -17.35 -0.01
N TYR A 196 0.91 -17.11 -1.29
CA TYR A 196 0.33 -18.09 -2.19
C TYR A 196 1.21 -18.22 -3.44
N THR A 197 1.87 -19.37 -3.60
CA THR A 197 2.86 -19.60 -4.67
C THR A 197 2.31 -19.39 -6.08
N PRO A 198 1.06 -19.76 -6.43
CA PRO A 198 0.52 -19.43 -7.75
C PRO A 198 0.41 -17.92 -8.03
N THR A 199 0.39 -17.07 -7.00
CA THR A 199 0.52 -15.61 -7.20
C THR A 199 1.94 -15.22 -7.57
N LEU A 200 2.97 -15.85 -6.97
CA LEU A 200 4.37 -15.65 -7.35
C LEU A 200 4.58 -16.03 -8.83
N ASP A 201 4.10 -17.20 -9.23
CA ASP A 201 4.27 -17.71 -10.60
C ASP A 201 3.70 -16.73 -11.64
N ARG A 202 2.56 -16.09 -11.32
CA ARG A 202 1.96 -15.05 -12.17
C ARG A 202 2.83 -13.80 -12.27
N ILE A 203 3.46 -13.37 -11.18
CA ILE A 203 4.37 -12.21 -11.19
C ILE A 203 5.61 -12.52 -12.03
N LEU A 204 6.20 -13.70 -11.85
CA LEU A 204 7.40 -14.12 -12.60
C LEU A 204 7.11 -14.28 -14.10
N ALA A 205 5.93 -14.79 -14.46
CA ALA A 205 5.51 -14.93 -15.85
C ALA A 205 5.39 -13.59 -16.60
N GLU A 206 5.20 -12.47 -15.89
CA GLU A 206 5.22 -11.14 -16.50
C GLU A 206 6.62 -10.69 -16.92
N ASN A 207 7.68 -11.30 -16.37
CA ASN A 207 9.09 -10.94 -16.54
C ASN A 207 9.37 -9.44 -16.30
N PRO A 208 9.05 -8.89 -15.11
CA PRO A 208 9.19 -7.46 -14.83
C PRO A 208 10.62 -7.04 -14.50
N GLN A 209 10.97 -5.79 -14.80
CA GLN A 209 12.23 -5.18 -14.34
C GLN A 209 12.10 -4.58 -12.94
N LEU A 210 10.89 -4.34 -12.46
CA LEU A 210 10.60 -3.81 -11.13
C LEU A 210 9.30 -4.37 -10.58
N VAL A 211 9.33 -4.83 -9.32
CA VAL A 211 8.15 -5.22 -8.55
C VAL A 211 8.03 -4.36 -7.30
N LEU A 212 6.81 -3.88 -6.99
CA LEU A 212 6.45 -3.30 -5.70
C LEU A 212 5.55 -4.28 -4.96
N VAL A 213 5.96 -4.74 -3.78
CA VAL A 213 5.30 -5.84 -3.06
C VAL A 213 5.29 -5.65 -1.54
N GLY A 214 4.16 -5.96 -0.92
CA GLY A 214 4.04 -6.04 0.53
C GLY A 214 4.65 -7.34 1.08
N GLY A 215 5.53 -7.24 2.06
CA GLY A 215 6.15 -8.40 2.71
C GLY A 215 5.24 -9.13 3.71
N PRO A 216 5.57 -10.36 4.14
CA PRO A 216 4.80 -11.12 5.14
C PRO A 216 4.67 -10.40 6.50
N PRO A 217 3.51 -10.46 7.18
CA PRO A 217 3.33 -9.94 8.55
C PRO A 217 3.98 -10.83 9.62
N THR A 218 5.31 -10.89 9.66
CA THR A 218 6.08 -11.73 10.62
C THR A 218 5.72 -11.47 12.08
N TYR A 219 5.34 -10.23 12.43
CA TYR A 219 4.87 -9.87 13.78
C TYR A 219 3.54 -10.53 14.19
N LEU A 220 2.86 -11.23 13.29
CA LEU A 220 1.62 -11.99 13.53
C LEU A 220 1.81 -13.52 13.53
N ALA A 221 3.04 -13.99 13.28
CA ALA A 221 3.44 -15.39 13.31
C ALA A 221 3.05 -16.04 14.66
N GLY A 222 2.59 -17.30 14.62
CA GLY A 222 2.11 -18.07 15.78
C GLY A 222 0.88 -17.51 16.51
N PHE A 223 0.29 -16.39 16.07
CA PHE A 223 -0.84 -15.74 16.76
C PHE A 223 -2.06 -15.56 15.85
N ARG A 224 -1.92 -14.79 14.77
CA ARG A 224 -3.01 -14.51 13.81
C ARG A 224 -2.74 -15.08 12.43
N VAL A 225 -1.49 -15.40 12.14
CA VAL A 225 -1.06 -16.04 10.91
C VAL A 225 -0.24 -17.26 11.31
N LYS A 226 -0.55 -18.40 10.70
CA LYS A 226 0.18 -19.65 10.93
C LYS A 226 1.64 -19.51 10.45
N ASP A 227 2.56 -20.14 11.16
CA ASP A 227 3.99 -20.04 10.87
C ASP A 227 4.33 -20.56 9.46
N GLU A 228 3.64 -21.61 9.00
CA GLU A 228 3.85 -22.19 7.67
C GLU A 228 3.50 -21.21 6.54
N ASN A 229 2.51 -20.33 6.75
CA ASN A 229 2.16 -19.28 5.79
C ASN A 229 3.22 -18.17 5.75
N ILE A 230 3.78 -17.83 6.91
CA ILE A 230 4.88 -16.86 7.00
C ILE A 230 6.11 -17.43 6.29
N GLU A 231 6.46 -18.67 6.56
CA GLU A 231 7.56 -19.36 5.91
C GLU A 231 7.37 -19.40 4.38
N THR A 232 6.19 -19.80 3.91
CA THR A 232 5.84 -19.78 2.47
C THR A 232 6.00 -18.39 1.87
N GLY A 233 5.50 -17.35 2.53
CA GLY A 233 5.66 -15.96 2.08
C GLY A 233 7.11 -15.50 2.06
N MET A 234 7.95 -15.94 3.01
CA MET A 234 9.37 -15.60 3.02
C MET A 234 10.14 -16.34 1.92
N GLN A 235 9.84 -17.61 1.68
CA GLN A 235 10.43 -18.42 0.61
C GLN A 235 10.05 -17.89 -0.78
N ASN A 236 8.77 -17.56 -0.99
CA ASN A 236 8.30 -16.97 -2.23
C ASN A 236 8.91 -15.60 -2.48
N LEU A 237 9.06 -14.78 -1.44
CA LEU A 237 9.71 -13.48 -1.55
C LEU A 237 11.21 -13.62 -1.89
N ARG A 238 11.89 -14.62 -1.33
CA ARG A 238 13.27 -14.96 -1.71
C ARG A 238 13.36 -15.32 -3.21
N ASN A 239 12.49 -16.21 -3.68
CA ASN A 239 12.44 -16.59 -5.11
C ASN A 239 12.11 -15.40 -6.02
N LEU A 240 11.20 -14.51 -5.60
CA LEU A 240 10.88 -13.29 -6.34
C LEU A 240 12.11 -12.42 -6.56
N VAL A 241 12.90 -12.15 -5.51
CA VAL A 241 14.05 -11.24 -5.60
C VAL A 241 15.25 -11.86 -6.32
N GLU A 242 15.35 -13.19 -6.35
CA GLU A 242 16.33 -13.93 -7.16
C GLU A 242 16.05 -13.77 -8.67
N ASN A 243 14.80 -13.51 -9.07
CA ASN A 243 14.40 -13.47 -10.48
C ASN A 243 14.03 -12.07 -10.98
N VAL A 244 13.83 -11.09 -10.10
CA VAL A 244 13.44 -9.73 -10.47
C VAL A 244 14.57 -8.75 -10.16
N PRO A 245 15.10 -8.01 -11.17
CA PRO A 245 16.27 -7.15 -11.00
C PRO A 245 16.16 -6.09 -9.90
N LEU A 246 14.96 -5.56 -9.66
CA LEU A 246 14.71 -4.60 -8.61
C LEU A 246 13.36 -4.89 -7.93
N THR A 247 13.38 -4.97 -6.60
CA THR A 247 12.17 -5.09 -5.78
C THR A 247 12.09 -3.93 -4.80
N ILE A 248 10.95 -3.24 -4.77
CA ILE A 248 10.58 -2.34 -3.68
C ILE A 248 9.72 -3.15 -2.71
N LEU A 249 10.31 -3.51 -1.57
CA LEU A 249 9.66 -4.29 -0.52
C LEU A 249 9.11 -3.33 0.54
N GLU A 250 7.81 -3.48 0.87
CA GLU A 250 7.10 -2.56 1.78
C GLU A 250 6.10 -3.26 2.71
N HIS A 251 5.35 -2.45 3.45
CA HIS A 251 4.12 -2.82 4.15
C HIS A 251 4.32 -3.68 5.42
N HIS A 252 3.73 -4.89 5.53
CA HIS A 252 3.62 -5.55 6.84
C HIS A 252 4.95 -5.95 7.47
N LEU A 253 5.94 -6.37 6.68
CA LEU A 253 7.22 -6.89 7.19
C LEU A 253 7.92 -5.89 8.11
N PHE A 254 7.90 -4.60 7.77
CA PHE A 254 8.58 -3.54 8.53
C PHE A 254 7.88 -3.14 9.83
N ARG A 255 6.72 -3.74 10.13
CA ARG A 255 6.04 -3.58 11.43
C ARG A 255 6.65 -4.47 12.51
N ASP A 256 7.54 -5.39 12.13
CA ASP A 256 8.28 -6.26 13.04
C ASP A 256 9.63 -5.65 13.43
N LYS A 257 9.95 -5.69 14.72
CA LYS A 257 11.24 -5.21 15.23
C LYS A 257 12.43 -6.00 14.70
N ASN A 258 12.20 -7.27 14.37
CA ASN A 258 13.22 -8.21 13.92
C ASN A 258 13.28 -8.30 12.39
N TRP A 259 12.57 -7.42 11.66
CA TRP A 259 12.43 -7.52 10.21
C TRP A 259 13.78 -7.70 9.51
N LYS A 260 14.82 -6.94 9.91
CA LYS A 260 16.16 -7.00 9.31
C LYS A 260 16.74 -8.41 9.35
N ILE A 261 16.73 -9.03 10.53
CA ILE A 261 17.30 -10.37 10.74
C ILE A 261 16.46 -11.40 9.98
N LEU A 262 15.14 -11.30 10.06
CA LEU A 262 14.22 -12.22 9.39
C LEU A 262 14.34 -12.14 7.87
N SER A 263 14.54 -10.95 7.31
CA SER A 263 14.63 -10.73 5.87
C SER A 263 16.03 -10.85 5.30
N GLN A 264 17.08 -10.98 6.12
CA GLN A 264 18.46 -11.05 5.63
C GLN A 264 18.66 -12.07 4.50
N PRO A 265 18.11 -13.31 4.57
CA PRO A 265 18.25 -14.28 3.48
C PRO A 265 17.65 -13.83 2.14
N ILE A 266 16.68 -12.91 2.15
CA ILE A 266 16.07 -12.34 0.95
C ILE A 266 17.04 -11.33 0.33
N PHE A 267 17.63 -10.45 1.15
CA PHE A 267 18.62 -9.47 0.67
C PHE A 267 19.88 -10.16 0.15
N ASP A 268 20.34 -11.22 0.83
CA ASP A 268 21.51 -12.01 0.40
C ASP A 268 21.26 -12.66 -0.96
N ALA A 269 20.12 -13.33 -1.12
CA ALA A 269 19.75 -13.99 -2.38
C ALA A 269 19.61 -13.00 -3.55
N ALA A 270 19.04 -11.81 -3.31
CA ALA A 270 19.00 -10.76 -4.32
C ALA A 270 20.41 -10.29 -4.71
N ASN A 271 21.30 -10.09 -3.73
CA ASN A 271 22.67 -9.66 -3.98
C ASN A 271 23.49 -10.72 -4.74
N GLU A 272 23.32 -12.00 -4.40
CA GLU A 272 23.91 -13.13 -5.12
C GLU A 272 23.48 -13.18 -6.60
N ALA A 273 22.22 -12.83 -6.88
CA ALA A 273 21.70 -12.71 -8.24
C ALA A 273 22.10 -11.39 -8.95
N GLY A 274 22.83 -10.48 -8.28
CA GLY A 274 23.16 -9.15 -8.82
C GLY A 274 21.95 -8.20 -8.88
N HIS A 275 20.88 -8.53 -8.16
CA HIS A 275 19.64 -7.77 -8.05
C HIS A 275 19.64 -6.86 -6.82
N LYS A 276 18.58 -6.05 -6.67
CA LYS A 276 18.44 -5.12 -5.54
C LYS A 276 17.07 -5.23 -4.90
N VAL A 277 17.06 -5.18 -3.57
CA VAL A 277 15.86 -4.99 -2.76
C VAL A 277 16.02 -3.68 -2.00
N LEU A 278 15.04 -2.81 -2.13
CA LEU A 278 15.02 -1.49 -1.47
C LEU A 278 13.67 -1.29 -0.79
N THR A 279 13.64 -0.49 0.26
CA THR A 279 12.38 0.15 0.68
C THR A 279 12.03 1.29 -0.28
N ALA A 280 10.81 1.78 -0.20
CA ALA A 280 10.38 2.98 -0.92
C ALA A 280 11.12 4.25 -0.49
N ALA A 281 11.50 4.34 0.79
CA ALA A 281 12.34 5.44 1.28
C ALA A 281 13.74 5.39 0.67
N GLU A 282 14.38 4.22 0.68
CA GLU A 282 15.71 4.01 0.09
C GLU A 282 15.69 4.23 -1.42
N TYR A 283 14.68 3.71 -2.12
CA TYR A 283 14.45 3.97 -3.55
C TYR A 283 14.31 5.47 -3.85
N SER A 284 13.75 6.23 -2.89
CA SER A 284 13.62 7.69 -2.98
C SER A 284 14.83 8.47 -2.47
N GLY A 285 15.94 7.79 -2.11
CA GLY A 285 17.15 8.41 -1.56
C GLY A 285 16.97 8.97 -0.14
N LYS A 286 16.12 8.35 0.67
CA LYS A 286 15.80 8.77 2.05
C LYS A 286 16.05 7.66 3.04
N GLU A 287 16.20 8.04 4.30
CA GLU A 287 16.25 7.10 5.41
C GLU A 287 14.86 6.54 5.74
N ASN A 288 14.84 5.28 6.18
CA ASN A 288 13.63 4.61 6.64
C ASN A 288 13.10 5.21 7.93
N ASN A 289 11.79 5.36 8.03
CA ASN A 289 11.10 5.94 9.18
C ASN A 289 9.97 5.04 9.69
N PHE A 290 10.29 3.85 10.21
CA PHE A 290 9.31 2.83 10.64
C PHE A 290 8.60 3.16 11.96
N LEU A 291 7.81 4.24 11.96
CA LEU A 291 7.23 4.82 13.19
C LEU A 291 6.28 3.88 13.95
N GLU A 292 5.46 3.08 13.25
CA GLU A 292 4.50 2.18 13.92
C GLU A 292 5.21 1.11 14.75
N PHE A 293 6.31 0.56 14.23
CA PHE A 293 7.16 -0.37 14.95
C PHE A 293 7.76 0.30 16.21
N HIS A 294 8.27 1.53 16.08
CA HIS A 294 8.89 2.28 17.17
C HIS A 294 7.91 2.92 18.16
N ARG A 295 6.60 2.70 18.03
CA ARG A 295 5.57 3.45 18.77
C ARG A 295 5.77 3.48 20.29
N ARG A 296 6.05 2.33 20.92
CA ARG A 296 6.32 2.30 22.37
C ARG A 296 7.52 3.19 22.75
N GLN A 297 8.62 3.05 22.01
CA GLN A 297 9.83 3.83 22.24
C GLN A 297 9.57 5.33 22.05
N LEU A 298 8.80 5.72 21.03
CA LEU A 298 8.44 7.12 20.79
C LEU A 298 7.69 7.75 21.98
N PHE A 299 6.73 7.03 22.58
CA PHE A 299 6.05 7.51 23.78
C PHE A 299 6.97 7.64 25.01
N GLU A 300 8.01 6.81 25.09
CA GLU A 300 9.00 6.86 26.18
C GLU A 300 10.01 8.01 25.98
N THR A 301 10.47 8.25 24.75
CA THR A 301 11.54 9.21 24.46
C THR A 301 11.05 10.59 24.02
N GLU A 302 9.85 10.68 23.45
CA GLU A 302 9.26 11.91 22.91
C GLU A 302 7.77 12.04 23.35
N PRO A 303 7.48 12.15 24.67
CA PRO A 303 6.12 12.13 25.17
C PRO A 303 5.24 13.22 24.52
N PRO A 304 3.97 12.93 24.18
CA PRO A 304 3.08 13.90 23.55
C PRO A 304 2.82 15.14 24.41
N SER A 305 2.45 16.25 23.76
CA SER A 305 2.04 17.46 24.47
C SER A 305 0.75 17.23 25.27
N SER A 306 0.56 18.03 26.33
CA SER A 306 -0.65 17.96 27.16
C SER A 306 -1.95 18.16 26.35
N ASP A 307 -1.92 18.96 25.29
CA ASP A 307 -3.08 19.15 24.42
C ASP A 307 -3.38 17.93 23.55
N PHE A 308 -2.34 17.22 23.09
CA PHE A 308 -2.53 15.95 22.40
C PHE A 308 -3.09 14.88 23.35
N GLU A 309 -2.62 14.82 24.59
CA GLU A 309 -3.16 13.91 25.60
C GLU A 309 -4.64 14.20 25.90
N LYS A 310 -5.03 15.47 26.01
CA LYS A 310 -6.44 15.88 26.15
C LYS A 310 -7.26 15.43 24.95
N TRP A 311 -6.75 15.63 23.73
CA TRP A 311 -7.41 15.17 22.51
C TRP A 311 -7.58 13.64 22.48
N MET A 312 -6.56 12.89 22.91
CA MET A 312 -6.59 11.43 22.97
C MET A 312 -7.65 10.88 23.95
N LYS A 313 -7.96 11.63 25.03
CA LYS A 313 -9.02 11.30 26.00
C LYS A 313 -10.43 11.54 25.46
N LEU A 314 -10.59 12.23 24.33
CA LEU A 314 -11.91 12.43 23.73
C LEU A 314 -12.52 11.10 23.25
N PRO A 315 -13.86 10.96 23.30
CA PRO A 315 -14.56 9.85 22.66
C PRO A 315 -14.13 9.67 21.21
N LEU A 316 -14.05 8.42 20.74
CA LEU A 316 -13.56 8.11 19.39
C LEU A 316 -14.27 8.90 18.29
N GLN A 317 -15.60 9.09 18.41
CA GLN A 317 -16.37 9.90 17.45
C GLN A 317 -15.90 11.35 17.41
N LYS A 318 -15.58 11.96 18.55
CA LYS A 318 -15.04 13.33 18.60
C LYS A 318 -13.63 13.41 18.02
N ARG A 319 -12.77 12.40 18.26
CA ARG A 319 -11.43 12.31 17.65
C ARG A 319 -11.50 12.18 16.14
N LYS A 320 -12.45 11.42 15.60
CA LYS A 320 -12.64 11.32 14.14
C LYS A 320 -13.03 12.65 13.50
N MET A 321 -13.74 13.52 14.23
CA MET A 321 -14.24 14.80 13.72
C MET A 321 -13.33 16.00 13.99
N SER A 322 -12.24 15.84 14.75
CA SER A 322 -11.31 16.92 15.09
C SER A 322 -9.87 16.50 14.82
N LYS A 323 -9.07 17.37 14.19
CA LYS A 323 -7.65 17.10 13.96
C LYS A 323 -6.90 17.00 15.29
N PRO A 324 -5.93 16.07 15.43
CA PRO A 324 -5.05 16.07 16.58
C PRO A 324 -4.16 17.32 16.58
N PRO A 325 -3.81 17.87 17.75
CA PRO A 325 -2.81 18.93 17.86
C PRO A 325 -1.41 18.31 17.72
N ILE A 326 -0.71 18.61 16.62
CA ILE A 326 0.56 17.95 16.23
C ILE A 326 1.65 18.95 15.85
#